data_AF-M2S6S0-F1
#
_entry.id   AF-M2S6S0-F1
#
_cell.length_a   1.000
_cell.length_b   1.000
_cell.length_c   1.000
_cell.angle_alpha   90.00
_cell.angle_beta   90.00
_cell.angle_gamma   90.00
#
_symmetry.space_group_name_H-M   'P 1'
#
loop_
_entity.id
_entity.type
_entity.pdbx_description
1 polymer ?
#
loop_
_entity_poly.entity_id
_entity_poly.type
_entity_poly.pdbx_seq_one_letter_code
_entity_poly.pdbx_strand_id
1 'polypeptide(L)'
;MTNVYNLIHDNITEASCEKYKLLNNYFNENTYELFDIIINRYSREMTITELIYFYNLHRYANDPANWISIMLHECGFAIGIITRIKREGVFNLTPADFKLVLPYLDDFWARDGLAGAWDILLEVYRKQNGEI
;
A
#
# COMPACT_ATOMS: atom_id res chain seq x y z
N MET A 1 0.04 -17.98 -5.05
CA MET A 1 -0.67 -16.69 -4.93
C MET A 1 -0.84 -16.44 -3.44
N THR A 2 -0.52 -15.25 -2.92
CA THR A 2 -0.58 -14.99 -1.48
C THR A 2 -2.02 -14.67 -1.09
N ASN A 3 -2.51 -15.19 0.04
CA ASN A 3 -3.88 -14.94 0.47
C ASN A 3 -4.11 -13.44 0.70
N VAL A 4 -4.99 -12.83 -0.09
CA VAL A 4 -5.29 -11.39 -0.02
C VAL A 4 -5.83 -10.98 1.36
N TYR A 5 -6.60 -11.86 2.01
CA TYR A 5 -7.10 -11.64 3.36
C TYR A 5 -5.95 -11.40 4.34
N ASN A 6 -4.95 -12.28 4.34
CA ASN A 6 -3.78 -12.14 5.21
C ASN A 6 -3.01 -10.87 4.87
N LEU A 7 -2.79 -10.56 3.59
CA LEU A 7 -2.08 -9.35 3.19
C LEU A 7 -2.76 -8.06 3.66
N ILE A 8 -4.09 -8.01 3.62
CA ILE A 8 -4.86 -6.88 4.15
C ILE A 8 -4.63 -6.77 5.66
N HIS A 9 -4.85 -7.86 6.40
CA HIS A 9 -4.78 -7.87 7.86
C HIS A 9 -3.36 -7.71 8.43
N ASP A 10 -2.33 -8.10 7.69
CA ASP A 10 -0.93 -7.88 8.06
C ASP A 10 -0.53 -6.40 7.91
N ASN A 11 -1.20 -5.65 7.04
CA ASN A 11 -0.90 -4.24 6.79
C ASN A 11 -1.81 -3.29 7.58
N ILE A 12 -3.04 -3.70 7.90
CA ILE A 12 -4.04 -2.91 8.64
C ILE A 12 -4.13 -3.47 10.07
N THR A 13 -3.56 -2.73 11.03
CA THR A 13 -3.51 -3.12 12.45
C THR A 13 -4.28 -2.13 13.32
N GLU A 14 -4.38 -2.39 14.62
CA GLU A 14 -4.97 -1.43 15.58
C GLU A 14 -4.23 -0.09 15.62
N ALA A 15 -2.95 -0.07 15.24
CA ALA A 15 -2.17 1.15 15.13
C ALA A 15 -2.44 1.94 13.84
N SER A 16 -3.15 1.35 12.87
CA SER A 16 -3.48 2.03 11.63
C SER A 16 -4.46 3.19 11.82
N CYS A 17 -4.45 4.15 10.90
CA CYS A 17 -5.37 5.28 11.00
C CYS A 17 -6.82 4.81 10.78
N GLU A 18 -7.77 5.64 11.20
CA GLU A 18 -9.20 5.34 11.12
C GLU A 18 -9.67 5.03 9.69
N LYS A 19 -9.06 5.63 8.66
CA LYS A 19 -9.39 5.36 7.26
C LYS A 19 -9.21 3.89 6.88
N TYR A 20 -8.08 3.27 7.23
CA TYR A 20 -7.87 1.85 6.93
C TYR A 20 -8.67 0.94 7.85
N LYS A 21 -8.85 1.32 9.12
CA LYS A 21 -9.74 0.58 10.03
C LYS A 21 -11.18 0.54 9.52
N LEU A 22 -11.66 1.63 8.93
CA LEU A 22 -12.97 1.72 8.31
C LEU A 22 -13.16 0.73 7.15
N LEU A 23 -12.08 0.31 6.46
CA LEU A 23 -12.17 -0.69 5.38
C LEU A 23 -12.75 -2.02 5.88
N ASN A 24 -12.52 -2.36 7.15
CA ASN A 24 -13.06 -3.59 7.74
C ASN A 24 -14.58 -3.66 7.67
N ASN A 25 -15.27 -2.51 7.64
CA ASN A 25 -16.73 -2.45 7.54
C ASN A 25 -17.25 -2.66 6.11
N TYR A 26 -16.37 -2.58 5.11
CA TYR A 26 -16.72 -2.64 3.69
C TYR A 26 -16.22 -3.91 3.00
N PHE A 27 -15.49 -4.78 3.71
CA PHE A 27 -15.05 -6.05 3.14
C PHE A 27 -16.21 -7.01 2.92
N ASN A 28 -16.43 -7.29 1.64
CA ASN A 28 -17.28 -8.37 1.14
C ASN A 28 -16.53 -9.08 0.00
N GLU A 29 -17.15 -10.09 -0.60
CA GLU A 29 -16.57 -10.87 -1.70
C GLU A 29 -16.02 -9.99 -2.84
N ASN A 30 -16.82 -9.03 -3.32
CA ASN A 30 -16.40 -8.12 -4.40
C ASN A 30 -15.20 -7.24 -3.99
N THR A 31 -15.15 -6.80 -2.74
CA THR A 31 -14.03 -5.98 -2.24
C THR A 31 -12.76 -6.83 -2.12
N TYR A 32 -12.87 -8.10 -1.70
CA TYR A 32 -11.72 -9.00 -1.69
C TYR A 32 -11.23 -9.31 -3.11
N GLU A 33 -12.13 -9.50 -4.08
CA GLU A 33 -11.74 -9.66 -5.48
C GLU A 33 -11.02 -8.43 -6.02
N LEU A 34 -11.53 -7.22 -5.74
CA LEU A 34 -10.87 -5.97 -6.11
C LEU A 34 -9.45 -5.90 -5.52
N PHE A 35 -9.33 -6.20 -4.23
CA PHE A 35 -8.03 -6.19 -3.55
C PHE A 35 -7.10 -7.27 -4.08
N ASP A 36 -7.60 -8.44 -4.46
CA ASP A 36 -6.78 -9.49 -5.06
C ASP A 36 -6.24 -9.04 -6.43
N ILE A 37 -7.08 -8.41 -7.25
CA ILE A 37 -6.65 -7.82 -8.52
C ILE A 37 -5.57 -6.76 -8.29
N ILE A 38 -5.77 -5.83 -7.36
CA ILE A 38 -4.77 -4.75 -7.13
C ILE A 38 -3.49 -5.31 -6.51
N ILE A 39 -3.60 -6.06 -5.41
CA ILE A 39 -2.47 -6.47 -4.58
C ILE A 39 -1.73 -7.66 -5.20
N ASN A 40 -2.41 -8.67 -5.73
CA ASN A 40 -1.74 -9.85 -6.28
C ASN A 40 -1.43 -9.71 -7.77
N ARG A 41 -2.29 -9.07 -8.57
CA ARG A 41 -2.09 -8.97 -10.01
C ARG A 41 -1.38 -7.68 -10.41
N TYR A 42 -1.98 -6.51 -10.17
CA TYR A 42 -1.42 -5.24 -10.62
C TYR A 42 -0.07 -4.94 -9.95
N SER A 43 0.10 -5.26 -8.67
CA SER A 43 1.40 -5.09 -8.01
C SER A 43 2.54 -5.88 -8.66
N ARG A 44 2.26 -6.92 -9.47
CA ARG A 44 3.26 -7.71 -10.20
C ARG A 44 3.45 -7.21 -11.62
N GLU A 45 2.36 -6.89 -12.28
CA GLU A 45 2.33 -6.57 -13.71
C GLU A 45 2.71 -5.11 -14.00
N MET A 46 2.38 -4.18 -13.10
CA MET A 46 2.62 -2.75 -13.28
C MET A 46 3.95 -2.30 -12.67
N THR A 47 4.52 -1.23 -13.19
CA THR A 47 5.66 -0.52 -12.59
C THR A 47 5.24 0.20 -11.31
N ILE A 48 6.21 0.54 -10.46
CA ILE A 48 5.95 1.35 -9.25
C ILE A 48 5.33 2.71 -9.60
N THR A 49 5.81 3.35 -10.66
CA THR A 49 5.28 4.62 -11.14
C THR A 49 3.80 4.52 -11.51
N GLU A 50 3.39 3.43 -12.17
CA GLU A 50 1.98 3.19 -12.51
C GLU A 50 1.12 2.94 -11.27
N LEU A 51 1.62 2.16 -10.31
CA LEU A 51 0.91 1.94 -9.04
C LEU A 51 0.70 3.25 -8.26
N ILE A 52 1.74 4.09 -8.20
CA ILE A 52 1.68 5.43 -7.60
C ILE A 52 0.69 6.33 -8.35
N TYR A 53 0.67 6.26 -9.68
CA TYR A 53 -0.29 7.02 -10.49
C TYR A 53 -1.74 6.68 -10.11
N PHE A 54 -2.09 5.40 -10.06
CA PHE A 54 -3.45 4.98 -9.69
C PHE A 54 -3.78 5.30 -8.24
N TYR A 55 -2.83 5.14 -7.31
CA TYR A 55 -2.99 5.59 -5.93
C TYR A 55 -3.39 7.07 -5.87
N ASN A 56 -2.63 7.94 -6.56
CA ASN A 56 -2.90 9.39 -6.58
C ASN A 56 -4.23 9.73 -7.25
N LEU A 57 -4.57 9.02 -8.32
CA LEU A 57 -5.85 9.21 -9.01
C LEU A 57 -7.03 9.05 -8.05
N HIS A 58 -6.95 8.07 -7.13
CA HIS A 58 -7.98 7.88 -6.11
C HIS A 58 -7.82 8.81 -4.90
N ARG A 59 -6.60 9.02 -4.39
CA ARG A 59 -6.35 9.94 -3.25
C ARG A 59 -6.86 11.36 -3.49
N TYR A 60 -6.73 11.86 -4.71
CA TYR A 60 -7.12 13.22 -5.07
C TYR A 60 -8.45 13.28 -5.83
N ALA A 61 -9.17 12.16 -5.94
CA ALA A 61 -10.50 12.17 -6.55
C ALA A 61 -11.49 12.94 -5.65
N ASN A 62 -12.17 13.93 -6.24
CA ASN A 62 -13.22 14.68 -5.59
C ASN A 62 -14.59 14.25 -6.11
N ASP A 63 -15.04 13.07 -5.70
CA ASP A 63 -16.37 12.55 -6.00
C ASP A 63 -17.03 12.02 -4.71
N PRO A 64 -17.77 12.88 -4.01
CA PRO A 64 -18.46 12.51 -2.78
C PRO A 64 -19.51 11.42 -2.96
N ALA A 65 -20.04 11.20 -4.18
CA ALA A 65 -21.04 10.16 -4.41
C ALA A 65 -20.40 8.76 -4.40
N ASN A 66 -19.12 8.67 -4.81
CA ASN A 66 -18.39 7.41 -4.93
C ASN A 66 -17.24 7.28 -3.91
N TRP A 67 -17.27 8.05 -2.83
CA TRP A 67 -16.18 8.15 -1.86
C TRP A 67 -15.72 6.80 -1.30
N ILE A 68 -16.64 5.85 -1.05
CA ILE A 68 -16.30 4.50 -0.56
C ILE A 68 -15.49 3.76 -1.61
N SER A 69 -15.95 3.73 -2.85
CA SER A 69 -15.24 3.05 -3.95
C SER A 69 -13.84 3.64 -4.15
N ILE A 70 -13.74 4.98 -4.11
CA ILE A 70 -12.47 5.70 -4.21
C ILE A 70 -11.54 5.32 -3.07
N MET A 71 -12.04 5.32 -1.83
CA MET A 71 -11.27 4.92 -0.65
C MET A 71 -10.77 3.48 -0.75
N LEU A 72 -11.63 2.54 -1.19
CA LEU A 72 -11.25 1.13 -1.39
C LEU A 72 -10.09 1.00 -2.38
N HIS A 73 -10.15 1.71 -3.51
CA HIS A 73 -9.08 1.66 -4.51
C HIS A 73 -7.80 2.31 -4.02
N GLU A 74 -7.89 3.50 -3.43
CA GLU A 74 -6.73 4.19 -2.85
C GLU A 74 -5.99 3.28 -1.86
N CYS A 75 -6.73 2.68 -0.93
CA CYS A 75 -6.15 1.79 0.06
C CYS A 75 -5.60 0.50 -0.55
N GLY A 76 -6.31 -0.09 -1.53
CA GLY A 76 -5.83 -1.24 -2.29
C GLY A 76 -4.49 -0.98 -2.97
N PHE A 77 -4.33 0.19 -3.61
CA PHE A 77 -3.07 0.56 -4.27
C PHE A 77 -1.96 0.84 -3.26
N ALA A 78 -2.25 1.48 -2.12
CA ALA A 78 -1.25 1.68 -1.06
C ALA A 78 -0.70 0.33 -0.55
N ILE A 79 -1.57 -0.63 -0.25
CA ILE A 79 -1.17 -1.99 0.17
C ILE A 79 -0.46 -2.73 -0.97
N GLY A 80 -0.91 -2.55 -2.21
CA GLY A 80 -0.27 -3.11 -3.40
C GLY A 80 1.18 -2.65 -3.58
N ILE A 81 1.45 -1.35 -3.38
CA ILE A 81 2.80 -0.77 -3.42
C ILE A 81 3.68 -1.38 -2.33
N ILE A 82 3.21 -1.39 -1.08
CA ILE A 82 3.95 -1.97 0.06
C ILE A 82 4.25 -3.45 -0.19
N THR A 83 3.25 -4.21 -0.66
CA THR A 83 3.39 -5.64 -0.95
C THR A 83 4.39 -5.89 -2.07
N ARG A 84 4.39 -5.07 -3.12
CA ARG A 84 5.39 -5.15 -4.19
C ARG A 84 6.80 -4.95 -3.64
N ILE A 85 7.01 -3.90 -2.84
CA ILE A 85 8.32 -3.57 -2.29
C ILE A 85 8.82 -4.67 -1.36
N LYS A 86 7.97 -5.17 -0.45
CA LYS A 86 8.31 -6.29 0.42
C LYS A 86 8.68 -7.55 -0.37
N ARG A 87 7.98 -7.83 -1.47
CA ARG A 87 8.24 -8.99 -2.33
C ARG A 87 9.53 -8.86 -3.12
N GLU A 88 9.79 -7.68 -3.69
CA GLU A 88 11.00 -7.43 -4.48
C GLU A 88 12.21 -7.23 -3.58
N GLY A 89 12.01 -6.82 -2.33
CA GLY A 89 13.05 -6.39 -1.41
C GLY A 89 13.37 -4.91 -1.62
N VAL A 90 13.44 -4.16 -0.53
CA VAL A 90 13.61 -2.69 -0.56
C VAL A 90 14.85 -2.28 -1.36
N PHE A 91 15.90 -3.09 -1.30
CA PHE A 91 17.19 -2.80 -1.94
C PHE A 91 17.29 -3.23 -3.41
N ASN A 92 16.31 -3.96 -3.92
CA ASN A 92 16.23 -4.30 -5.34
C ASN A 92 15.47 -3.23 -6.13
N LEU A 93 14.89 -2.24 -5.46
CA LEU A 93 14.32 -1.07 -6.09
C LEU A 93 15.42 -0.22 -6.74
N THR A 94 15.15 0.29 -7.93
CA THR A 94 16.04 1.26 -8.56
C THR A 94 16.09 2.53 -7.70
N PRO A 95 17.21 3.29 -7.69
CA PRO A 95 17.26 4.56 -6.97
C PRO A 95 16.16 5.56 -7.36
N ALA A 96 15.71 5.50 -8.62
CA ALA A 96 14.61 6.33 -9.12
C ALA A 96 13.28 5.90 -8.50
N ASP A 97 12.95 4.62 -8.51
CA ASP A 97 11.73 4.10 -7.89
C ASP A 97 11.73 4.35 -6.38
N PHE A 98 12.86 4.11 -5.71
CA PHE A 98 12.97 4.35 -4.28
C PHE A 98 12.71 5.81 -3.91
N LYS A 99 13.27 6.76 -4.68
CA LYS A 99 13.02 8.20 -4.50
C LYS A 99 11.56 8.57 -4.73
N LEU A 100 10.86 7.86 -5.62
CA LEU A 100 9.44 8.07 -5.86
C LEU A 100 8.59 7.54 -4.71
N VAL A 101 8.90 6.37 -4.16
CA VAL A 101 8.09 5.74 -3.10
C VAL A 101 8.35 6.36 -1.73
N LEU A 102 9.57 6.80 -1.43
CA LEU A 102 9.94 7.24 -0.08
C LEU A 102 8.98 8.29 0.53
N PRO A 103 8.53 9.34 -0.20
CA PRO A 103 7.53 10.27 0.32
C PRO A 103 6.16 9.62 0.60
N TYR A 104 5.77 8.60 -0.17
CA TYR A 104 4.54 7.85 0.08
C TYR A 104 4.65 6.94 1.28
N LEU A 105 5.81 6.33 1.54
CA LEU A 105 6.00 5.54 2.78
C LEU A 105 5.85 6.41 4.02
N ASP A 106 6.38 7.64 3.97
CA ASP A 106 6.21 8.64 5.03
C ASP A 106 4.74 9.09 5.15
N ASP A 107 4.04 9.34 4.04
CA ASP A 107 2.62 9.73 4.03
C ASP A 107 1.70 8.58 4.50
N PHE A 108 1.93 7.36 4.00
CA PHE A 108 1.29 6.13 4.46
C PHE A 108 1.55 5.84 5.93
N TRP A 109 2.65 6.33 6.48
CA TRP A 109 3.02 6.13 7.88
C TRP A 109 2.46 7.25 8.77
N ALA A 110 2.79 8.51 8.49
CA ALA A 110 2.49 9.67 9.30
C ALA A 110 1.01 10.06 9.26
N ARG A 111 0.36 9.89 8.11
CA ARG A 111 -1.05 10.27 7.94
C ARG A 111 -1.97 9.07 7.94
N ASP A 112 -1.58 8.00 7.24
CA ASP A 112 -2.47 6.87 7.01
C ASP A 112 -2.15 5.60 7.87
N GLY A 113 -1.00 5.49 8.55
CA GLY A 113 -0.69 4.43 9.52
C GLY A 113 -0.62 2.97 9.03
N LEU A 114 -0.07 2.65 7.85
CA LEU A 114 0.07 1.23 7.43
C LEU A 114 1.29 0.55 8.07
N ALA A 115 1.06 -0.59 8.74
CA ALA A 115 2.12 -1.32 9.43
C ALA A 115 3.23 -1.78 8.48
N GLY A 116 2.88 -2.22 7.27
CA GLY A 116 3.89 -2.66 6.31
C GLY A 116 4.77 -1.56 5.73
N ALA A 117 4.36 -0.28 5.82
CA ALA A 117 5.24 0.84 5.47
C ALA A 117 6.36 1.00 6.52
N TRP A 118 6.06 0.73 7.79
CA TRP A 118 7.04 0.78 8.89
C TRP A 118 8.15 -0.27 8.72
N ASP A 119 7.78 -1.49 8.34
CA ASP A 119 8.76 -2.56 8.07
C ASP A 119 9.78 -2.14 7.01
N ILE A 120 9.30 -1.51 5.93
CA ILE A 120 10.15 -1.02 4.84
C ILE A 120 11.08 0.10 5.35
N LEU A 121 10.55 1.10 6.06
CA LEU A 121 11.34 2.21 6.58
C LEU A 121 12.39 1.74 7.60
N LEU A 122 12.04 0.77 8.45
CA LEU A 122 12.97 0.17 9.39
C LEU A 122 14.10 -0.56 8.66
N GLU A 123 13.79 -1.32 7.60
CA GLU A 123 14.80 -1.99 6.79
C GLU A 123 15.77 -0.97 6.16
N VAL A 124 15.27 0.16 5.63
CA VAL A 124 16.09 1.26 5.12
C VAL A 124 17.01 1.82 6.21
N TYR A 125 16.45 2.11 7.39
CA TYR A 125 17.19 2.68 8.51
C TYR A 125 18.32 1.74 8.98
N ARG A 126 18.02 0.45 9.15
CA ARG A 126 19.00 -0.54 9.61
C ARG A 126 20.19 -0.64 8.66
N LYS A 127 19.94 -0.60 7.35
CA LYS A 127 21.03 -0.57 6.35
C LYS A 127 21.85 0.72 6.42
N GLN A 128 21.20 1.88 6.56
CA GLN A 128 21.92 3.16 6.66
C GLN A 128 22.87 3.20 7.87
N ASN A 129 22.58 2.45 8.93
CA ASN A 129 23.42 2.32 10.11
C ASN A 129 24.33 1.08 10.11
N GLY A 130 24.36 0.31 9.02
CA GLY A 130 25.24 -0.85 8.87
C GLY A 130 24.85 -2.08 9.72
N GLU A 131 23.58 -2.17 10.12
CA GLU A 131 23.07 -3.30 10.90
C GLU A 131 22.71 -4.54 10.05
N ILE A 132 22.57 -4.35 8.74
CA ILE A 132 22.30 -5.39 7.72
C ILE A 132 23.06 -5.09 6.43
#